data_AF-A0A4R8SZY3-F1
#
_entry.id   AF-A0A4R8SZY3-F1
#
_cell.length_a   1.000
_cell.length_b   1.000
_cell.length_c   1.000
_cell.angle_alpha   90.00
_cell.angle_beta   90.00
_cell.angle_gamma   90.00
#
_symmetry.space_group_name_H-M   'P 1'
#
loop_
_entity.id
_entity.type
_entity.pdbx_description
1 polymer ?
#
loop_
_entity_poly.entity_id
_entity_poly.type
_entity_poly.pdbx_seq_one_letter_code
_entity_poly.pdbx_strand_id
1 'polypeptide(L)'
;MARKSLADLVIDDVIDDTSDETSAPNPEDSNPADDRHSDENETGTGKPKPRRSPRQPGTTVKKHGTVYTRSTVLTALTKYVNRRKAEGELVSYGVVSLQAVEEFSEELAQLWATHVEETGTGMFGITIRKKPPKKVPWQLHGATPDQVNLLDRKVDEWNAPSRSEVVEQALIRKLSVKV
;
A
#
# COMPACT_ATOMS: atom_id res chain seq x y z
N MET A 1 47.68 19.45 -32.11
CA MET A 1 46.27 19.16 -32.43
C MET A 1 46.20 18.48 -33.80
N ALA A 2 45.86 17.19 -33.84
CA ALA A 2 45.52 16.39 -35.03
C ALA A 2 44.86 15.06 -34.58
N ARG A 3 44.01 14.47 -35.44
CA ARG A 3 43.03 13.37 -35.22
C ARG A 3 43.58 11.93 -35.45
N LYS A 4 42.75 10.92 -35.09
CA LYS A 4 42.70 9.45 -35.41
C LYS A 4 43.13 8.54 -34.25
N SER A 5 42.59 7.34 -33.95
CA SER A 5 41.66 6.34 -34.56
C SER A 5 41.11 5.44 -33.41
N LEU A 6 39.83 5.02 -33.36
CA LEU A 6 39.18 3.80 -33.89
C LEU A 6 39.91 2.45 -33.68
N ALA A 7 39.20 1.53 -33.01
CA ALA A 7 39.31 0.06 -33.02
C ALA A 7 40.53 -0.58 -32.34
N ASP A 8 40.32 -1.28 -31.21
CA ASP A 8 40.55 -2.74 -31.11
C ASP A 8 40.26 -3.24 -29.68
N LEU A 9 39.26 -4.11 -29.52
CA LEU A 9 39.35 -5.37 -28.76
C LEU A 9 37.98 -6.07 -28.75
N VAL A 10 37.86 -6.90 -29.78
CA VAL A 10 36.93 -8.01 -29.98
C VAL A 10 37.45 -9.23 -29.21
N ILE A 11 36.57 -9.91 -28.47
CA ILE A 11 36.58 -11.35 -28.15
C ILE A 11 35.08 -11.66 -27.89
N ASP A 12 34.26 -12.29 -28.73
CA ASP A 12 34.29 -13.54 -29.53
C ASP A 12 34.31 -14.83 -28.69
N ASP A 13 33.11 -15.40 -28.50
CA ASP A 13 32.72 -16.82 -28.31
C ASP A 13 31.16 -16.77 -28.17
N VAL A 14 30.27 -17.12 -29.11
CA VAL A 14 30.13 -18.26 -30.06
C VAL A 14 30.29 -19.57 -29.30
N ILE A 15 29.20 -20.26 -28.92
CA ILE A 15 28.56 -21.41 -29.63
C ILE A 15 27.19 -21.64 -28.90
N ASP A 16 26.03 -21.56 -29.56
CA ASP A 16 25.25 -22.69 -30.17
C ASP A 16 24.47 -23.46 -29.07
N ASP A 17 23.24 -23.95 -29.18
CA ASP A 17 22.35 -24.24 -30.30
C ASP A 17 20.97 -24.64 -29.71
N THR A 18 19.90 -24.52 -30.52
CA THR A 18 18.69 -25.38 -30.64
C THR A 18 17.90 -25.89 -29.40
N SER A 19 16.57 -26.01 -29.34
CA SER A 19 15.35 -25.89 -30.19
C SER A 19 14.17 -25.74 -29.21
N ASP A 20 13.14 -24.94 -29.44
CA ASP A 20 11.91 -25.23 -30.20
C ASP A 20 11.23 -26.60 -29.93
N GLU A 21 9.90 -26.56 -29.97
CA GLU A 21 8.91 -27.64 -30.12
C GLU A 21 8.01 -28.01 -28.93
N THR A 22 6.87 -27.29 -28.89
CA THR A 22 5.47 -27.80 -28.82
C THR A 22 5.19 -29.22 -28.33
N SER A 23 4.26 -29.34 -27.36
CA SER A 23 2.89 -29.88 -27.59
C SER A 23 2.18 -30.25 -26.29
N ALA A 24 1.00 -29.67 -26.06
CA ALA A 24 -0.08 -30.34 -25.33
C ALA A 24 -0.78 -31.31 -26.31
N PRO A 25 -1.25 -32.48 -25.84
CA PRO A 25 -2.71 -32.64 -25.78
C PRO A 25 -3.21 -33.50 -24.60
N ASN A 26 -4.44 -33.19 -24.17
CA ASN A 26 -5.31 -34.05 -23.38
C ASN A 26 -5.93 -35.13 -24.30
N PRO A 27 -6.38 -36.29 -23.77
CA PRO A 27 -7.80 -36.58 -23.91
C PRO A 27 -8.43 -37.24 -22.68
N GLU A 28 -9.76 -37.17 -22.71
CA GLU A 28 -10.77 -37.49 -21.71
C GLU A 28 -11.00 -39.00 -21.46
N ASP A 29 -11.79 -39.23 -20.39
CA ASP A 29 -12.90 -40.18 -20.31
C ASP A 29 -12.65 -41.59 -19.77
N SER A 30 -13.18 -41.86 -18.57
CA SER A 30 -14.23 -42.89 -18.36
C SER A 30 -14.56 -43.05 -16.87
N ASN A 31 -15.74 -42.55 -16.48
CA ASN A 31 -16.52 -43.05 -15.33
C ASN A 31 -16.97 -44.50 -15.62
N PRO A 32 -17.25 -45.29 -14.58
CA PRO A 32 -18.66 -45.66 -14.37
C PRO A 32 -19.09 -45.54 -12.90
N ALA A 33 -20.38 -45.26 -12.74
CA ALA A 33 -21.11 -45.12 -11.49
C ALA A 33 -21.62 -46.48 -10.95
N ASP A 34 -21.92 -46.48 -9.63
CA ASP A 34 -22.78 -47.39 -8.85
C ASP A 34 -22.37 -48.88 -8.76
N ASP A 35 -22.55 -49.63 -7.65
CA ASP A 35 -23.60 -49.59 -6.64
C ASP A 35 -23.15 -50.36 -5.36
N ARG A 36 -23.55 -49.84 -4.19
CA ARG A 36 -23.92 -50.51 -2.91
C ARG A 36 -23.01 -51.46 -2.08
N HIS A 37 -22.94 -51.06 -0.80
CA HIS A 37 -22.88 -51.84 0.46
C HIS A 37 -21.67 -52.76 0.73
N SER A 38 -20.87 -52.40 1.74
CA SER A 38 -20.81 -53.15 3.00
C SER A 38 -20.07 -52.37 4.08
N ASP A 39 -20.47 -52.72 5.30
CA ASP A 39 -20.24 -52.11 6.59
C ASP A 39 -18.80 -52.34 7.11
N GLU A 40 -18.52 -51.69 8.24
CA GLU A 40 -17.48 -52.02 9.21
C GLU A 40 -16.02 -51.55 9.00
N ASN A 41 -15.71 -50.51 9.77
CA ASN A 41 -14.69 -50.55 10.82
C ASN A 41 -13.21 -50.41 10.42
N GLU A 42 -12.76 -49.16 10.21
CA GLU A 42 -11.35 -48.81 10.46
C GLU A 42 -11.19 -47.50 11.26
N THR A 43 -10.70 -47.72 12.47
CA THR A 43 -10.07 -46.85 13.46
C THR A 43 -9.27 -45.68 12.87
N GLY A 44 -9.95 -44.55 12.61
CA GLY A 44 -9.31 -43.29 12.22
C GLY A 44 -9.10 -42.37 13.43
N THR A 45 -7.85 -42.17 13.82
CA THR A 45 -7.39 -41.23 14.86
C THR A 45 -7.84 -39.79 14.56
N GLY A 46 -9.01 -39.42 15.11
CA GLY A 46 -9.50 -38.05 15.10
C GLY A 46 -8.57 -37.14 15.90
N LYS A 47 -7.68 -36.42 15.23
CA LYS A 47 -6.93 -35.31 15.83
C LYS A 47 -7.93 -34.36 16.52
N PRO A 48 -7.75 -34.04 17.82
CA PRO A 48 -8.63 -33.09 18.48
C PRO A 48 -8.47 -31.73 17.80
N LYS A 49 -9.57 -31.20 17.25
CA LYS A 49 -9.64 -29.80 16.79
C LYS A 49 -9.13 -28.90 17.93
N PRO A 50 -8.19 -27.97 17.69
CA PRO A 50 -7.77 -27.04 18.73
C PRO A 50 -8.99 -26.25 19.17
N ARG A 51 -9.40 -26.46 20.43
CA ARG A 51 -10.36 -25.60 21.13
C ARG A 51 -9.87 -24.17 20.97
N ARG A 52 -10.63 -23.32 20.27
CA ARG A 52 -10.41 -21.87 20.27
C ARG A 52 -10.39 -21.43 21.73
N SER A 53 -9.21 -21.12 22.24
CA SER A 53 -9.05 -20.58 23.57
C SER A 53 -9.92 -19.32 23.66
N PRO A 54 -10.77 -19.17 24.70
CA PRO A 54 -11.58 -17.98 24.85
C PRO A 54 -10.65 -16.77 24.87
N ARG A 55 -10.85 -15.83 23.93
CA ARG A 55 -10.12 -14.57 23.86
C ARG A 55 -10.16 -13.95 25.26
N GLN A 56 -8.99 -13.69 25.85
CA GLN A 56 -8.90 -13.03 27.14
C GLN A 56 -9.72 -11.72 27.10
N PRO A 57 -10.70 -11.54 27.99
CA PRO A 57 -11.46 -10.30 28.09
C PRO A 57 -10.52 -9.26 28.71
N GLY A 58 -9.89 -8.44 27.87
CA GLY A 58 -8.93 -7.43 28.35
C GLY A 58 -7.92 -6.93 27.33
N THR A 59 -7.82 -7.56 26.14
CA THR A 59 -7.05 -6.95 25.05
C THR A 59 -7.86 -5.80 24.46
N THR A 60 -7.72 -4.61 25.05
CA THR A 60 -8.14 -3.34 24.44
C THR A 60 -7.47 -3.25 23.08
N VAL A 61 -8.25 -3.49 22.02
CA VAL A 61 -7.80 -3.30 20.65
C VAL A 61 -7.44 -1.83 20.53
N LYS A 62 -6.13 -1.52 20.48
CA LYS A 62 -5.66 -0.16 20.20
C LYS A 62 -6.27 0.24 18.86
N LYS A 63 -7.26 1.14 18.88
CA LYS A 63 -7.83 1.70 17.66
C LYS A 63 -6.77 2.57 17.01
N HIS A 64 -6.07 2.01 16.04
CA HIS A 64 -5.20 2.79 15.18
C HIS A 64 -6.07 3.70 14.29
N GLY A 65 -5.60 4.92 14.05
CA GLY A 65 -6.26 5.82 13.11
C GLY A 65 -6.17 5.25 11.70
N THR A 66 -7.31 5.09 11.03
CA THR A 66 -7.35 4.68 9.62
C THR A 66 -7.26 5.92 8.73
N VAL A 67 -6.44 5.84 7.69
CA VAL A 67 -6.25 6.90 6.69
C VAL A 67 -6.36 6.32 5.28
N TYR A 68 -6.74 7.17 4.33
CA TYR A 68 -6.95 6.81 2.94
C TYR A 68 -6.02 7.64 2.06
N THR A 69 -5.10 7.01 1.34
CA THR A 69 -4.15 7.72 0.46
C THR A 69 -4.14 7.10 -0.93
N ARG A 70 -3.61 7.80 -1.93
CA ARG A 70 -3.30 7.15 -3.23
C ARG A 70 -2.36 5.96 -3.04
N SER A 71 -2.49 4.96 -3.93
CA SER A 71 -1.64 3.76 -3.91
C SER A 71 -0.16 4.08 -4.13
N THR A 72 0.15 5.10 -4.94
CA THR A 72 1.51 5.57 -5.19
C THR A 72 2.17 6.08 -3.91
N VAL A 73 1.44 6.85 -3.09
CA VAL A 73 1.91 7.38 -1.81
C VAL A 73 2.15 6.25 -0.81
N LEU A 74 1.21 5.31 -0.66
CA LEU A 74 1.39 4.16 0.23
C LEU A 74 2.56 3.27 -0.21
N THR A 75 2.74 3.08 -1.51
CA THR A 75 3.88 2.31 -2.05
C THR A 75 5.20 3.00 -1.74
N ALA A 76 5.29 4.32 -1.91
CA ALA A 76 6.48 5.10 -1.58
C ALA A 76 6.79 5.03 -0.07
N LEU A 77 5.77 5.17 0.79
CA LEU A 77 5.90 5.04 2.24
C LEU A 77 6.40 3.64 2.63
N THR A 78 5.86 2.61 1.99
CA THR A 78 6.27 1.22 2.21
C THR A 78 7.74 1.01 1.87
N LYS A 79 8.19 1.51 0.70
CA LYS A 79 9.60 1.47 0.30
C LYS A 79 10.49 2.22 1.28
N TYR A 80 10.07 3.40 1.73
CA TYR A 80 10.81 4.21 2.69
C TYR A 80 11.01 3.47 4.02
N VAL A 81 9.93 2.93 4.60
CA VAL A 81 10.00 2.21 5.87
C VAL A 81 10.83 0.93 5.75
N ASN A 82 10.70 0.18 4.66
CA ASN A 82 11.50 -1.03 4.46
C ASN A 82 12.99 -0.71 4.33
N ARG A 83 13.35 0.39 3.67
CA ARG A 83 14.74 0.87 3.61
C ARG A 83 15.29 1.23 4.98
N ARG A 84 14.56 2.02 5.78
CA ARG A 84 14.96 2.37 7.15
C ARG A 84 15.13 1.14 8.05
N LYS A 85 14.23 0.16 7.92
CA LYS A 85 14.35 -1.12 8.64
C LYS A 85 15.60 -1.91 8.24
N ALA A 86 15.97 -1.90 6.96
CA ALA A 86 17.20 -2.53 6.48
C ALA A 86 18.46 -1.82 7.02
N GLU A 87 18.37 -0.52 7.28
CA GLU A 87 19.42 0.29 7.94
C GLU A 87 19.46 0.10 9.47
N GLY A 88 18.57 -0.72 10.04
CA GLY A 88 18.51 -1.02 11.47
C GLY A 88 17.57 -0.12 12.29
N GLU A 89 16.84 0.79 11.65
CA GLU A 89 15.90 1.68 12.33
C GLU A 89 14.51 1.04 12.50
N LEU A 90 13.97 1.07 13.71
CA LEU A 90 12.65 0.52 14.01
C LEU A 90 11.55 1.57 13.79
N VAL A 91 11.22 1.80 12.51
CA VAL A 91 10.23 2.82 12.11
C VAL A 91 8.92 2.18 11.64
N SER A 92 7.79 2.80 11.99
CA SER A 92 6.45 2.39 11.57
C SER A 92 5.80 3.44 10.66
N TYR A 93 4.76 3.03 9.92
CA TYR A 93 4.03 3.95 9.02
C TYR A 93 3.47 5.17 9.75
N GLY A 94 2.82 4.97 10.91
CA GLY A 94 2.27 6.06 11.70
C GLY A 94 3.34 7.04 12.19
N VAL A 95 4.51 6.55 12.61
CA VAL A 95 5.62 7.42 13.05
C VAL A 95 6.14 8.28 11.90
N VAL A 96 6.41 7.69 10.73
CA VAL A 96 6.87 8.46 9.55
C VAL A 96 5.85 9.51 9.15
N SER A 97 4.57 9.14 9.14
CA SER A 97 3.49 10.06 8.75
C SER A 97 3.31 11.20 9.73
N LEU A 98 3.35 10.95 11.05
CA LEU A 98 3.25 12.01 12.04
C LEU A 98 4.47 12.94 12.01
N GLN A 99 5.68 12.38 11.85
CA GLN A 99 6.88 13.18 11.64
C GLN A 99 6.79 14.04 10.38
N ALA A 100 6.20 13.51 9.30
CA ALA A 100 5.97 14.30 8.09
C ALA A 100 5.01 15.48 8.35
N VAL A 101 3.93 15.24 9.09
CA VAL A 101 2.96 16.30 9.42
C VAL A 101 3.61 17.37 10.29
N GLU A 102 4.45 16.98 11.25
CA GLU A 102 5.18 17.92 12.10
C GLU A 102 6.20 18.74 11.30
N GLU A 103 7.02 18.07 10.49
CA GLU A 103 8.05 18.67 9.65
C GLU A 103 7.48 19.70 8.66
N PHE A 104 6.33 19.41 8.05
CA PHE A 104 5.70 20.28 7.04
C PHE A 104 4.49 21.07 7.59
N SER A 105 4.36 21.21 8.90
CA SER A 105 3.15 21.76 9.55
C SER A 105 2.78 23.17 9.06
N GLU A 106 3.77 24.06 8.87
CA GLU A 106 3.52 25.43 8.39
C GLU A 106 3.04 25.46 6.94
N GLU A 107 3.67 24.69 6.05
CA GLU A 107 3.27 24.58 4.65
C GLU A 107 1.87 23.96 4.50
N LEU A 108 1.59 22.96 5.34
CA LEU A 108 0.30 22.30 5.41
C LEU A 108 -0.78 23.28 5.86
N ALA A 109 -0.54 24.07 6.91
CA ALA A 109 -1.47 25.12 7.34
C ALA A 109 -1.74 26.14 6.21
N GLN A 110 -0.70 26.58 5.49
CA GLN A 110 -0.83 27.52 4.37
C GLN A 110 -1.64 26.95 3.19
N LEU A 111 -1.49 25.65 2.89
CA LEU A 111 -2.23 24.98 1.82
C LEU A 111 -3.75 25.13 1.99
N TRP A 112 -4.25 24.99 3.22
CA TRP A 112 -5.69 25.07 3.49
C TRP A 112 -6.17 26.47 3.86
N ALA A 113 -5.28 27.35 4.35
CA ALA A 113 -5.61 28.76 4.53
C ALA A 113 -5.95 29.48 3.21
N THR A 114 -5.47 28.97 2.08
CA THR A 114 -5.60 29.60 0.76
C THR A 114 -6.70 28.99 -0.13
N HIS A 115 -7.60 28.16 0.41
CA HIS A 115 -8.57 27.45 -0.43
C HIS A 115 -9.53 28.42 -1.15
N VAL A 116 -9.28 28.61 -2.44
CA VAL A 116 -10.07 29.43 -3.35
C VAL A 116 -11.39 28.73 -3.64
N GLU A 117 -12.50 29.47 -3.56
CA GLU A 117 -13.80 28.97 -4.01
C GLU A 117 -13.76 28.69 -5.53
N GLU A 118 -14.04 27.45 -5.93
CA GLU A 118 -14.23 27.13 -7.35
C GLU A 118 -15.57 27.70 -7.82
N THR A 119 -15.56 28.97 -8.26
CA THR A 119 -16.72 29.58 -8.93
C THR A 119 -16.88 28.93 -10.30
N GLY A 120 -17.97 28.18 -10.51
CA GLY A 120 -18.25 27.55 -11.80
C GLY A 120 -18.33 28.57 -12.93
N THR A 121 -17.81 28.20 -14.11
CA THR A 121 -17.86 29.06 -15.29
C THR A 121 -19.18 28.89 -16.05
N GLY A 122 -19.77 30.01 -16.47
CA GLY A 122 -21.00 30.05 -17.27
C GLY A 122 -22.25 30.44 -16.48
N MET A 123 -23.32 30.76 -17.20
CA MET A 123 -24.58 31.29 -16.66
C MET A 123 -25.28 30.35 -15.67
N PHE A 124 -24.96 29.05 -15.71
CA PHE A 124 -25.48 28.03 -14.79
C PHE A 124 -24.49 27.60 -13.71
N GLY A 125 -23.25 28.11 -13.72
CA GLY A 125 -22.22 27.75 -12.73
C GLY A 125 -21.89 26.25 -12.66
N ILE A 126 -22.10 25.49 -13.74
CA ILE A 126 -21.90 24.04 -13.74
C ILE A 126 -20.41 23.74 -13.94
N THR A 127 -19.80 23.08 -12.96
CA THR A 127 -18.41 22.62 -13.03
C THR A 127 -18.36 21.11 -13.27
N ILE A 128 -17.83 20.70 -14.43
CA ILE A 128 -17.54 19.27 -14.69
C ILE A 128 -16.25 18.90 -13.96
N ARG A 129 -16.39 18.20 -12.82
CA ARG A 129 -15.25 17.72 -12.04
C ARG A 129 -14.80 16.33 -12.51
N LYS A 130 -13.49 16.14 -12.65
CA LYS A 130 -12.90 14.81 -12.91
C LYS A 130 -13.13 13.91 -11.70
N LYS A 131 -13.29 12.60 -11.94
CA LYS A 131 -13.42 11.61 -10.87
C LYS A 131 -12.18 11.64 -9.96
N PRO A 132 -12.35 11.67 -8.64
CA PRO A 132 -11.21 11.64 -7.73
C PRO A 132 -10.43 10.32 -7.88
N PRO A 133 -9.11 10.35 -7.68
CA PRO A 133 -8.27 9.16 -7.74
C PRO A 133 -8.68 8.16 -6.66
N LYS A 134 -8.58 6.87 -6.98
CA LYS A 134 -8.89 5.80 -6.03
C LYS A 134 -7.89 5.80 -4.88
N LYS A 135 -8.39 5.92 -3.64
CA LYS A 135 -7.60 5.84 -2.41
C LYS A 135 -7.69 4.45 -1.78
N VAL A 136 -6.64 4.05 -1.08
CA VAL A 136 -6.54 2.77 -0.37
C VAL A 136 -6.45 3.00 1.14
N PRO A 137 -7.21 2.25 1.96
CA PRO A 137 -7.17 2.37 3.41
C PRO A 137 -5.92 1.71 3.99
N TRP A 138 -5.33 2.33 5.00
CA TRP A 138 -4.28 1.73 5.84
C TRP A 138 -4.28 2.37 7.24
N GLN A 139 -3.56 1.75 8.17
CA GLN A 139 -3.57 2.14 9.59
C GLN A 139 -2.30 2.90 9.97
N LEU A 140 -2.44 3.95 10.78
CA LEU A 140 -1.34 4.68 11.41
C LEU A 140 -0.67 3.82 12.51
N HIS A 141 -0.05 2.71 12.12
CA HIS A 141 0.64 1.81 13.04
C HIS A 141 1.77 2.53 13.77
N GLY A 142 1.85 2.33 15.08
CA GLY A 142 2.83 2.99 15.96
C GLY A 142 2.45 4.39 16.44
N ALA A 143 1.38 4.98 15.91
CA ALA A 143 0.78 6.18 16.49
C ALA A 143 -0.01 5.84 17.76
N THR A 144 0.13 6.66 18.80
CA THR A 144 -0.69 6.57 20.02
C THR A 144 -2.06 7.22 19.77
N PRO A 145 -3.11 6.83 20.54
CA PRO A 145 -4.41 7.48 20.44
C PRO A 145 -4.34 9.00 20.63
N ASP A 146 -3.49 9.49 21.54
CA ASP A 146 -3.32 10.93 21.80
C ASP A 146 -2.68 11.67 20.62
N GLN A 147 -1.71 11.04 19.94
CA GLN A 147 -1.13 11.60 18.72
C GLN A 147 -2.14 11.67 17.59
N VAL A 148 -3.00 10.65 17.48
CA VAL A 148 -4.10 10.65 16.50
C VAL A 148 -5.11 11.75 16.82
N ASN A 149 -5.44 11.95 18.10
CA ASN A 149 -6.31 13.05 18.54
C ASN A 149 -5.68 14.42 18.29
N LEU A 150 -4.36 14.55 18.48
CA LEU A 150 -3.63 15.78 18.17
C LEU A 150 -3.67 16.08 16.67
N LEU A 151 -3.49 15.06 15.84
CA LEU A 151 -3.63 15.18 14.38
C LEU A 151 -5.05 15.62 14.00
N ASP A 152 -6.08 15.03 14.61
CA ASP A 152 -7.48 15.42 14.36
C ASP A 152 -7.73 16.88 14.78
N ARG A 153 -7.18 17.35 15.90
CA ARG A 153 -7.24 18.79 16.28
C ARG A 153 -6.56 19.70 15.26
N LYS A 154 -5.43 19.27 14.67
CA LYS A 154 -4.74 20.04 13.62
C LYS A 154 -5.52 20.08 12.32
N VAL A 155 -6.25 19.01 11.98
CA VAL A 155 -7.19 19.00 10.85
C VAL A 155 -8.25 20.08 11.05
N ASP A 156 -8.82 20.17 12.25
CA ASP A 156 -9.83 21.18 12.58
C ASP A 156 -9.23 22.60 12.56
N GLU A 157 -8.04 22.79 13.16
CA GLU A 157 -7.34 24.09 13.21
C GLU A 157 -7.02 24.64 11.82
N TRP A 158 -6.62 23.77 10.88
CA TRP A 158 -6.27 24.16 9.52
C TRP A 158 -7.47 24.19 8.56
N ASN A 159 -8.68 23.85 9.03
CA ASN A 159 -9.85 23.60 8.17
C ASN A 159 -9.55 22.59 7.04
N ALA A 160 -8.74 21.58 7.31
CA ALA A 160 -8.39 20.57 6.33
C ALA A 160 -9.59 19.63 6.07
N PRO A 161 -9.79 19.12 4.84
CA PRO A 161 -10.97 18.31 4.52
C PRO A 161 -11.08 17.01 5.31
N SER A 162 -9.94 16.40 5.63
CA SER A 162 -9.88 15.22 6.50
C SER A 162 -8.45 14.95 6.97
N ARG A 163 -8.32 14.17 8.04
CA ARG A 163 -7.06 13.55 8.47
C ARG A 163 -6.31 12.86 7.34
N SER A 164 -7.03 12.21 6.42
CA SER A 164 -6.42 11.48 5.31
C SER A 164 -5.73 12.41 4.32
N GLU A 165 -6.34 13.58 4.03
CA GLU A 165 -5.72 14.59 3.17
C GLU A 165 -4.47 15.19 3.82
N VAL A 166 -4.53 15.47 5.12
CA VAL A 166 -3.37 15.99 5.86
C VAL A 166 -2.18 15.04 5.77
N VAL A 167 -2.41 13.77 6.07
CA VAL A 167 -1.38 12.74 6.00
C VAL A 167 -0.89 12.52 4.58
N GLU A 168 -1.78 12.52 3.59
CA GLU A 168 -1.39 12.35 2.19
C GLU A 168 -0.48 13.50 1.72
N GLN A 169 -0.86 14.75 1.98
CA GLN A 169 -0.10 15.94 1.57
C GLN A 169 1.26 16.02 2.28
N ALA A 170 1.32 15.63 3.55
CA ALA A 170 2.58 15.56 4.30
C ALA A 170 3.52 14.50 3.71
N LEU A 171 2.99 13.31 3.39
CA LEU A 171 3.76 12.23 2.81
C LEU A 171 4.22 12.53 1.38
N ILE A 172 3.40 13.20 0.58
CA ILE A 172 3.77 13.65 -0.77
C ILE A 172 5.03 14.51 -0.72
N ARG A 173 5.09 15.46 0.23
CA ARG A 173 6.25 16.34 0.45
C ARG A 173 7.46 15.56 0.94
N LYS A 174 7.32 14.80 2.03
CA LYS A 174 8.43 14.05 2.65
C LYS A 174 9.07 13.04 1.70
N LEU A 175 8.26 12.39 0.87
CA LEU A 175 8.69 11.31 -0.03
C LEU A 175 8.91 11.78 -1.48
N SER A 176 8.72 13.08 -1.76
CA SER A 176 8.81 13.69 -3.08
C SER A 176 8.02 12.91 -4.15
N VAL A 177 6.80 12.47 -3.80
CA VAL A 177 5.93 11.69 -4.70
C VAL A 177 5.32 12.65 -5.72
N LYS A 178 5.41 12.31 -7.02
CA LYS A 178 4.69 13.02 -8.08
C LYS A 178 3.25 12.50 -8.14
N VAL A 179 2.30 13.43 -8.14
CA VAL A 179 0.86 13.21 -7.90
C VAL A 179 0.03 13.68 -9.07
#